data_AF-A0A3N4GDB3-F1
#
_entry.id   AF-A0A3N4GDB3-F1
#
_cell.length_a   1.000
_cell.length_b   1.000
_cell.length_c   1.000
_cell.angle_alpha   90.00
_cell.angle_beta   90.00
_cell.angle_gamma   90.00
#
_symmetry.space_group_name_H-M   'P 1'
#
loop_
_entity.id
_entity.type
_entity.pdbx_description
1 polymer ?
#
loop_
_entity_poly.entity_id
_entity_poly.type
_entity_poly.pdbx_seq_one_letter_code
_entity_poly.pdbx_strand_id
1 'polypeptide(L)' 'MIIFNSRKDLLMDDNLSWTEAIIDEAVQKANNYATIALLKKIKAEIAETDKRIAQAQGKLDGISWNHEEW' A
#
# COMPACT_ATOMS: atom_id res chain seq x y z
N MET A 1 -14.11 15.96 -19.32
CA MET A 1 -14.60 14.91 -18.39
C MET A 1 -13.51 13.87 -18.30
N ILE A 2 -12.59 14.02 -17.34
CA ILE A 2 -11.46 13.09 -17.18
C ILE A 2 -11.96 11.98 -16.27
N ILE A 3 -12.23 10.81 -16.83
CA ILE A 3 -12.46 9.58 -16.05
C ILE A 3 -11.06 9.12 -15.64
N PHE A 4 -10.54 9.72 -14.56
CA PHE A 4 -9.31 9.22 -13.94
C PHE A 4 -9.56 7.80 -13.41
N ASN A 5 -8.46 7.08 -13.38
CA ASN A 5 -8.21 5.69 -13.04
C ASN A 5 -8.74 5.18 -11.66
N SER A 6 -9.90 5.65 -11.16
CA SER A 6 -10.43 5.32 -9.82
C SER A 6 -10.63 3.82 -9.56
N ARG A 7 -10.70 2.99 -10.61
CA ARG A 7 -10.85 1.53 -10.44
C ARG A 7 -9.57 0.84 -9.92
N LYS A 8 -8.37 1.35 -10.25
CA LYS A 8 -7.12 0.76 -9.75
C LYS A 8 -6.86 1.14 -8.30
N ASP A 9 -7.21 2.36 -7.93
CA ASP A 9 -7.01 2.88 -6.58
C ASP A 9 -7.98 2.21 -5.59
N LEU A 10 -9.23 1.96 -5.99
CA LEU A 10 -10.18 1.14 -5.22
C LEU A 10 -9.67 -0.31 -5.00
N LEU A 11 -9.16 -0.93 -6.07
CA LEU A 11 -8.66 -2.31 -5.98
C LEU A 11 -7.38 -2.41 -5.12
N MET A 12 -6.51 -1.39 -5.13
CA MET A 12 -5.31 -1.36 -4.30
C MET A 12 -5.66 -1.20 -2.81
N ASP A 13 -6.60 -0.30 -2.49
CA ASP A 13 -7.04 -0.04 -1.12
C ASP A 13 -7.76 -1.26 -0.50
N ASP A 14 -8.66 -1.89 -1.27
CA ASP A 14 -9.34 -3.12 -0.84
C ASP A 14 -8.37 -4.29 -0.62
N ASN A 15 -7.33 -4.42 -1.47
CA ASN A 15 -6.33 -5.47 -1.35
C ASN A 15 -5.39 -5.26 -0.15
N LEU A 16 -5.07 -4.00 0.18
CA LEU A 16 -4.23 -3.67 1.34
C LEU A 16 -4.98 -4.00 2.64
N SER A 17 -6.22 -3.57 2.76
CA SER A 17 -7.10 -3.89 3.89
C SER A 17 -7.30 -5.40 4.08
N TRP A 18 -7.52 -6.13 2.97
CA TRP A 18 -7.61 -7.59 2.99
C TRP A 18 -6.31 -8.27 3.44
N THR A 19 -5.16 -7.79 2.95
CA THR A 19 -3.85 -8.35 3.32
C THR A 19 -3.53 -8.09 4.80
N GLU A 20 -3.84 -6.91 5.31
CA GLU A 20 -3.67 -6.57 6.73
C GLU A 20 -4.54 -7.46 7.63
N ALA A 21 -5.79 -7.73 7.24
CA ALA A 21 -6.68 -8.60 7.98
C ALA A 21 -6.15 -10.04 8.08
N ILE A 22 -5.57 -10.57 6.99
CA ILE A 22 -4.94 -11.91 6.99
C ILE A 22 -3.73 -11.96 7.92
N ILE A 23 -2.90 -10.92 7.90
CA ILE A 23 -1.72 -10.85 8.78
C ILE A 23 -2.16 -10.78 10.24
N ASP A 24 -3.21 -10.02 10.55
CA ASP A 24 -3.76 -9.93 11.91
C ASP A 24 -4.32 -11.28 12.39
N GLU A 25 -5.03 -12.01 11.52
CA GLU A 25 -5.50 -13.37 11.81
C GLU A 25 -4.31 -14.34 12.04
N ALA A 26 -3.26 -14.23 11.23
CA ALA A 26 -2.05 -15.04 11.39
C ALA A 26 -1.31 -14.73 12.70
N VAL A 27 -1.29 -13.46 13.14
CA VAL A 27 -0.74 -13.05 14.43
C VAL A 27 -1.53 -13.66 15.59
N GLN A 28 -2.87 -13.67 15.50
CA GLN A 28 -3.73 -14.26 16.54
C GLN A 28 -3.56 -15.78 16.66
N LYS A 29 -3.27 -16.47 15.54
CA LYS A 29 -3.04 -17.92 15.52
C LYS A 29 -1.60 -18.33 15.85
N ALA A 30 -0.65 -17.39 15.87
CA ALA A 30 0.75 -17.68 16.13
C ALA A 30 1.00 -17.90 17.63
N ASN A 31 1.67 -19.02 17.96
CA ASN A 31 1.96 -19.40 19.35
C ASN A 31 3.41 -19.07 19.78
N ASN A 32 4.25 -18.59 18.87
CA ASN A 32 5.64 -18.26 19.15
C ASN A 32 5.93 -16.77 18.90
N TYR A 33 6.70 -16.19 19.82
CA TYR A 33 7.01 -14.75 19.80
C TYR A 33 7.76 -14.31 18.54
N ALA A 34 8.67 -15.16 18.03
CA ALA A 34 9.43 -14.87 16.82
C ALA A 34 8.53 -14.69 15.59
N THR A 35 7.53 -15.56 15.39
CA THR A 35 6.60 -15.43 14.27
C THR A 35 5.68 -14.23 14.44
N ILE A 36 5.21 -13.94 15.67
CA ILE A 36 4.42 -12.73 15.94
C ILE A 36 5.21 -11.47 15.56
N ALA A 37 6.48 -11.40 15.97
CA ALA A 37 7.35 -10.26 15.66
C ALA A 37 7.59 -10.13 14.16
N LEU A 38 7.84 -11.24 13.46
CA LEU A 38 8.00 -11.27 12.01
C LEU A 38 6.75 -10.78 11.28
N LEU A 39 5.57 -11.30 11.64
CA LEU A 39 4.30 -10.91 11.03
C LEU A 39 3.99 -9.43 11.25
N LYS A 40 4.22 -8.91 12.46
CA LYS A 40 4.07 -7.48 12.75
C LYS A 40 5.04 -6.63 11.93
N LYS A 41 6.28 -7.09 11.72
CA LYS A 41 7.25 -6.39 10.89
C LYS A 41 6.84 -6.40 9.42
N ILE A 42 6.36 -7.52 8.89
CA ILE A 42 5.83 -7.62 7.53
C ILE A 42 4.68 -6.63 7.33
N LYS A 43 3.73 -6.55 8.28
CA LYS A 43 2.64 -5.56 8.23
C LYS A 43 3.17 -4.13 8.12
N ALA A 44 4.16 -3.78 8.94
CA ALA A 44 4.76 -2.44 8.92
C ALA A 44 5.48 -2.12 7.60
N GLU A 45 6.19 -3.09 7.01
CA GLU A 45 6.88 -2.89 5.72
C GLU A 45 5.90 -2.72 4.54
N ILE A 46 4.76 -3.41 4.58
CA ILE A 46 3.70 -3.25 3.58
C ILE A 46 3.16 -1.82 3.62
N ALA A 47 2.81 -1.30 4.80
CA ALA A 47 2.31 0.06 4.96
C ALA A 47 3.32 1.13 4.52
N GLU A 48 4.60 0.94 4.84
CA GLU A 48 5.67 1.86 4.39
C GLU A 48 5.88 1.81 2.88
N THR A 49 5.78 0.62 2.27
CA THR A 49 5.88 0.47 0.81
C THR A 49 4.73 1.14 0.09
N ASP A 50 3.51 0.98 0.59
CA ASP A 50 2.32 1.62 0.05
C ASP A 50 2.44 3.15 0.08
N LYS A 51 2.88 3.70 1.22
CA LYS A 51 3.19 5.12 1.35
C LYS A 51 4.22 5.60 0.32
N ARG A 52 5.26 4.82 0.04
CA ARG A 52 6.28 5.16 -0.96
C ARG A 52 5.73 5.10 -2.38
N ILE A 53 4.84 4.16 -2.69
CA ILE A 53 4.15 4.06 -3.97
C ILE A 53 3.28 5.30 -4.18
N ALA A 54 2.48 5.68 -3.19
CA ALA A 54 1.65 6.88 -3.24
C ALA A 54 2.50 8.15 -3.45
N GLN A 55 3.64 8.27 -2.75
CA GLN A 55 4.59 9.37 -2.95
C GLN A 55 5.22 9.37 -4.34
N ALA A 56 5.56 8.19 -4.89
CA ALA A 56 6.13 8.06 -6.23
C ALA A 56 5.10 8.44 -7.31
N GLN A 57 3.84 8.04 -7.15
CA GLN A 57 2.74 8.45 -8.03
C GLN A 57 2.51 9.96 -7.98
N GLY A 58 2.47 10.57 -6.79
CA GLY A 58 2.35 12.02 -6.67
C GLY A 58 3.50 12.79 -7.34
N LYS A 59 4.73 12.25 -7.30
CA LYS A 59 5.87 12.83 -8.04
C LYS A 59 5.74 12.67 -9.55
N LEU A 60 5.29 11.50 -10.02
CA LEU A 60 5.04 11.27 -11.44
C LEU A 60 3.95 12.21 -11.98
N ASP A 61 2.87 12.39 -11.23
CA ASP A 61 1.80 13.33 -11.60
C ASP A 61 2.29 14.78 -11.64
N GLY A 62 3.14 15.17 -10.69
CA GLY A 62 3.79 16.49 -10.68
C GLY A 62 4.76 16.71 -11.86
N ILE A 63 5.49 15.68 -12.27
CA ILE A 63 6.35 15.72 -13.48
C ILE A 63 5.50 15.75 -14.75
N SER A 64 4.39 15.00 -14.77
CA SER A 64 3.47 14.97 -15.91
C SER A 64 2.71 16.29 -16.10
N TRP A 65 2.67 17.15 -15.07
CA TRP A 65 2.18 18.53 -15.12
C TRP A 65 3.32 19.55 -15.38
N ASN A 66 4.51 19.14 -15.80
CA ASN A 66 5.55 20.10 -16.16
C ASN A 66 5.20 20.78 -17.50
N HIS A 67 4.51 21.92 -17.41
CA HIS A 67 4.16 22.81 -18.51
C HIS A 67 5.38 23.53 -19.15
N GLU A 68 6.60 23.03 -18.98
CA GLU A 68 7.80 23.59 -19.64
C GLU A 68 8.32 22.74 -20.81
N GLU A 69 7.81 21.52 -21.02
CA GLU A 69 8.20 20.63 -22.14
C GLU A 69 7.05 20.28 -23.13
N TRP A 70 5.98 21.10 -23.19
CA TRP A 70 4.87 20.96 -24.15
C TRP A 70 4.89 22.07 -25.19
#